data_AF-A0A7X8JXJ2-F1
#
_entry.id   AF-A0A7X8JXJ2-F1
#
_cell.length_a   1.000
_cell.length_b   1.000
_cell.length_c   1.000
_cell.angle_alpha   90.00
_cell.angle_beta   90.00
_cell.angle_gamma   90.00
#
_symmetry.space_group_name_H-M   'P 1'
#
loop_
_entity.id
_entity.type
_entity.pdbx_description
1 polymer ?
#
loop_
_entity_poly.entity_id
_entity_poly.type
_entity_poly.pdbx_seq_one_letter_code
_entity_poly.pdbx_strand_id
1 'polypeptide(L)'
;MLKSKFYTNSFLVLCIIIVSCALFFGKVRSNSFEYKSWQNDTSFCDLFDLSDGNSLAVGNAPNDANMVAMKFDSNGKVLWKKVFGVYENNSIFISAKAIEKADGNIIIEGVFSNPNNIDDTVCVELTLRSDGKLINTNLTK
;
A
#
# COMPACT_ATOMS: atom_id res chain seq x y z
N MET A 1 -14.89 47.12 -39.58
CA MET A 1 -14.34 45.74 -39.65
C MET A 1 -13.33 45.53 -38.52
N LEU A 2 -13.72 44.92 -37.40
CA LEU A 2 -12.80 44.51 -36.33
C LEU A 2 -13.53 43.52 -35.40
N LYS A 3 -13.73 42.27 -35.86
CA LYS A 3 -14.31 41.19 -35.04
C LYS A 3 -13.70 39.81 -35.35
N SER A 4 -12.46 39.71 -35.82
CA SER A 4 -11.84 38.42 -36.17
C SER A 4 -10.68 37.95 -35.29
N LYS A 5 -10.16 38.78 -34.36
CA LYS A 5 -8.97 38.41 -33.56
C LYS A 5 -9.24 37.74 -32.20
N PHE A 6 -10.48 37.75 -31.71
CA PHE A 6 -10.80 37.19 -30.39
C PHE A 6 -11.05 35.67 -30.40
N TYR A 7 -11.54 35.11 -31.52
CA TYR A 7 -11.86 33.69 -31.61
C TYR A 7 -10.62 32.79 -31.79
N THR A 8 -9.56 33.30 -32.43
CA THR A 8 -8.33 32.54 -32.69
C THR A 8 -7.53 32.26 -31.41
N ASN A 9 -7.47 33.24 -30.49
CA ASN A 9 -6.77 33.09 -29.22
C ASN A 9 -7.50 32.15 -28.25
N SER A 10 -8.84 32.16 -28.26
CA SER A 10 -9.64 31.27 -27.40
C SER A 10 -9.52 29.81 -27.83
N PHE A 11 -9.46 29.54 -29.14
CA PHE A 11 -9.31 28.19 -29.67
C PHE A 11 -7.93 27.59 -29.36
N LEU A 12 -6.86 28.39 -29.44
CA LEU A 12 -5.49 27.97 -29.11
C LEU A 12 -5.35 27.58 -27.63
N VAL A 13 -5.95 28.34 -26.71
CA VAL A 13 -5.94 28.02 -25.28
C VAL A 13 -6.69 26.72 -25.00
N LEU A 14 -7.84 26.51 -25.64
CA LEU A 14 -8.62 25.27 -25.49
C LEU A 14 -7.84 24.04 -26.01
N CYS A 15 -7.13 24.18 -27.13
CA CYS A 15 -6.27 23.11 -27.66
C CYS A 15 -5.12 22.75 -26.70
N ILE A 16 -4.50 23.72 -26.04
CA ILE A 16 -3.41 23.48 -25.07
C ILE A 16 -3.93 22.75 -23.82
N ILE A 17 -5.14 23.08 -23.35
CA ILE A 17 -5.77 22.41 -22.20
C ILE A 17 -6.13 20.96 -22.56
N ILE A 18 -6.63 20.70 -23.77
CA ILE A 18 -6.96 19.34 -24.21
C ILE A 18 -5.70 18.48 -24.40
N VAL A 19 -4.62 19.05 -24.96
CA VAL A 19 -3.34 18.35 -25.11
C VAL A 19 -2.71 18.06 -23.74
N SER A 20 -2.80 18.98 -22.77
CA SER A 20 -2.30 18.75 -21.42
C SER A 20 -3.14 17.73 -20.63
N CYS A 21 -4.47 17.73 -20.75
CA CYS A 21 -5.31 16.67 -20.18
C CYS A 21 -5.05 15.30 -20.81
N ALA A 22 -4.76 15.23 -22.11
CA ALA A 22 -4.44 13.97 -22.78
C ALA A 22 -3.08 13.37 -22.34
N LEU A 23 -2.13 14.22 -21.94
CA LEU A 23 -0.82 13.80 -21.41
C LEU A 23 -0.89 13.23 -19.98
N PHE A 24 -2.00 13.46 -19.25
CA PHE A 24 -2.21 12.96 -17.89
C PHE A 24 -2.91 11.59 -17.82
N PHE A 25 -3.30 10.98 -18.94
CA PHE A 25 -3.69 9.56 -18.97
C PHE A 25 -2.45 8.65 -19.03
N GLY A 26 -1.52 8.87 -18.10
CA GLY A 26 -0.49 7.87 -17.79
C GLY A 26 -1.20 6.62 -17.29
N LYS A 27 -1.12 5.52 -18.05
CA LYS A 27 -1.54 4.19 -17.58
C LYS A 27 -0.84 3.92 -16.24
N VAL A 28 -1.60 3.82 -15.15
CA VAL A 28 -1.10 3.19 -13.92
C VAL A 28 -0.80 1.75 -14.28
N ARG A 29 0.49 1.43 -14.46
CA ARG A 29 0.95 0.05 -14.46
C ARG A 29 0.94 -0.40 -13.01
N SER A 30 -0.14 -1.06 -12.59
CA SER A 30 -0.09 -1.94 -11.42
C SER A 30 0.86 -3.07 -11.78
N ASN A 31 2.13 -2.87 -11.47
CA ASN A 31 3.12 -3.94 -11.45
C ASN A 31 3.15 -4.42 -10.01
N SER A 32 2.55 -5.57 -9.72
CA SER A 32 2.91 -6.31 -8.52
C SER A 32 4.39 -6.68 -8.66
N PHE A 33 5.24 -6.08 -7.83
CA PHE A 33 6.64 -6.46 -7.75
C PHE A 33 6.74 -7.68 -6.82
N GLU A 34 6.78 -8.88 -7.39
CA GLU A 34 7.26 -10.05 -6.64
C GLU A 34 8.77 -9.92 -6.47
N TYR A 35 9.22 -9.52 -5.27
CA TYR A 35 10.62 -9.59 -4.91
C TYR A 35 11.01 -11.04 -4.59
N LYS A 36 11.37 -11.83 -5.61
CA LYS A 36 12.00 -13.14 -5.42
C LYS A 36 13.50 -12.98 -5.26
N SER A 37 13.98 -12.70 -4.05
CA SER A 37 15.36 -13.01 -3.69
C SER A 37 15.42 -14.40 -3.10
N TRP A 38 16.16 -15.31 -3.75
CA TRP A 38 16.54 -16.59 -3.19
C TRP A 38 17.14 -16.37 -1.79
N GLN A 39 16.45 -16.86 -0.74
CA GLN A 39 16.75 -16.75 0.70
C GLN A 39 16.06 -15.61 1.51
N ASN A 40 15.13 -14.82 0.96
CA ASN A 40 14.25 -13.99 1.81
C ASN A 40 12.78 -14.07 1.33
N ASP A 41 12.01 -14.99 1.90
CA ASP A 41 10.61 -15.27 1.59
C ASP A 41 9.64 -14.17 2.09
N THR A 42 10.00 -12.89 1.93
CA THR A 42 9.06 -11.80 2.17
C THR A 42 8.06 -11.76 1.02
N SER A 43 6.79 -11.98 1.29
CA SER A 43 5.71 -11.81 0.30
C SER A 43 4.83 -10.64 0.68
N PHE A 44 4.59 -9.73 -0.26
CA PHE A 44 3.62 -8.65 -0.09
C PHE A 44 2.30 -9.06 -0.74
N CYS A 45 1.20 -8.89 -0.02
CA CYS A 45 -0.14 -9.22 -0.51
C CYS A 45 -0.98 -7.98 -0.81
N ASP A 46 -0.57 -6.80 -0.33
CA ASP A 46 -1.24 -5.54 -0.59
C ASP A 46 -0.23 -4.40 -0.75
N LEU A 47 -0.57 -3.44 -1.61
CA LEU A 47 0.16 -2.20 -1.86
C LEU A 47 -0.86 -1.06 -1.92
N PHE A 48 -0.74 -0.13 -1.00
CA PHE A 48 -1.69 0.95 -0.77
C PHE A 48 -1.01 2.32 -0.87
N ASP A 49 -1.59 3.24 -1.62
CA ASP A 49 -1.12 4.63 -1.70
C ASP A 49 -1.64 5.44 -0.52
N LEU A 50 -0.71 6.10 0.18
CA LEU A 50 -0.99 6.98 1.31
C LEU A 50 -1.30 8.40 0.82
N SER A 51 -2.06 9.13 1.62
CA SER A 51 -2.45 10.52 1.35
C SER A 51 -1.27 11.50 1.29
N ASP A 52 -0.12 11.13 1.84
CA ASP A 52 1.13 11.91 1.78
C ASP A 52 1.93 11.69 0.48
N GLY A 53 1.39 10.91 -0.46
CA GLY A 53 2.02 10.62 -1.76
C GLY A 53 3.07 9.50 -1.71
N ASN A 54 3.23 8.84 -0.56
CA ASN A 54 4.04 7.64 -0.39
C ASN A 54 3.19 6.38 -0.60
N SER A 55 3.82 5.22 -0.70
CA SER A 55 3.10 3.93 -0.78
C SER A 55 3.50 3.01 0.37
N LEU A 56 2.58 2.15 0.79
CA LEU A 56 2.77 1.17 1.85
C LEU A 56 2.50 -0.24 1.30
N ALA A 57 3.48 -1.13 1.41
CA ALA A 57 3.29 -2.55 1.14
C ALA A 57 3.16 -3.32 2.45
N VAL A 58 2.22 -4.26 2.51
CA VAL A 58 2.03 -5.16 3.67
C VAL A 58 1.98 -6.62 3.25
N GLY A 59 2.38 -7.52 4.14
CA GLY A 59 2.33 -8.96 3.86
C GLY A 59 3.01 -9.80 4.93
N ASN A 60 3.62 -10.90 4.50
CA ASN A 60 4.29 -11.87 5.35
C ASN A 60 5.81 -11.67 5.38
N ALA A 61 6.39 -11.72 6.58
CA ALA A 61 7.83 -11.73 6.76
C ALA A 61 8.42 -13.15 6.55
N PRO A 62 9.73 -13.28 6.29
CA PRO A 62 10.37 -14.58 6.12
C PRO A 62 10.37 -15.39 7.42
N ASN A 63 10.34 -16.72 7.29
CA ASN A 63 10.65 -17.75 8.30
C ASN A 63 9.74 -17.84 9.53
N ASP A 64 8.90 -16.85 9.78
CA ASP A 64 7.94 -16.80 10.87
C ASP A 64 6.72 -16.08 10.31
N ALA A 65 5.50 -16.64 10.46
CA ALA A 65 4.25 -16.04 10.00
C ALA A 65 3.97 -14.72 10.73
N ASN A 66 4.71 -13.70 10.34
CA ASN A 66 4.78 -12.38 10.94
C ASN A 66 4.31 -11.38 9.90
N MET A 67 3.57 -10.36 10.34
CA MET A 67 3.23 -9.27 9.43
C MET A 67 4.45 -8.39 9.17
N VAL A 68 4.68 -8.03 7.92
CA VAL A 68 5.65 -7.01 7.52
C VAL A 68 4.91 -5.83 6.91
N ALA A 69 5.40 -4.63 7.20
CA ALA A 69 4.97 -3.40 6.55
C ALA A 69 6.19 -2.61 6.07
N MET A 70 6.11 -2.06 4.87
CA MET A 70 7.20 -1.29 4.27
C MET A 70 6.64 -0.06 3.58
N LYS A 71 7.13 1.12 3.97
CA LYS A 71 6.75 2.39 3.36
C LYS A 71 7.83 2.86 2.40
N PHE A 72 7.42 3.35 1.24
CA PHE A 72 8.26 3.85 0.18
C PHE A 72 7.91 5.29 -0.15
N ASP A 73 8.89 6.10 -0.53
CA ASP A 73 8.61 7.37 -1.15
C ASP A 73 8.07 7.20 -2.58
N SER A 74 7.61 8.30 -3.18
CA SER A 74 7.09 8.32 -4.56
C SER A 74 8.09 7.90 -5.64
N ASN A 75 9.39 7.80 -5.32
CA ASN A 75 10.43 7.30 -6.21
C ASN A 75 10.77 5.83 -5.95
N GLY A 76 10.06 5.16 -5.03
CA GLY A 76 10.30 3.76 -4.66
C GLY A 76 11.43 3.55 -3.65
N LYS A 77 11.95 4.61 -3.01
CA LYS A 77 12.95 4.47 -1.93
C LYS A 77 12.27 4.08 -0.64
N VAL A 78 12.81 3.07 0.04
CA VAL A 78 12.31 2.65 1.36
C VAL A 78 12.53 3.76 2.38
N LEU A 79 11.43 4.24 2.98
CA LEU A 79 11.42 5.15 4.11
C LEU A 79 11.56 4.38 5.42
N TRP A 80 10.83 3.28 5.55
CA TRP A 80 10.95 2.36 6.68
C TRP A 80 10.44 0.95 6.36
N LYS A 81 10.94 -0.04 7.12
CA LYS A 81 10.45 -1.43 7.17
C LYS A 81 10.20 -1.82 8.62
N LYS A 82 9.07 -2.49 8.90
CA LYS A 82 8.71 -3.01 10.22
C LYS A 82 8.22 -4.44 10.09
N VAL A 83 8.58 -5.28 11.05
CA VAL A 83 8.12 -6.66 11.18
C VAL A 83 7.45 -6.79 12.54
N PHE A 84 6.27 -7.40 12.54
CA PHE A 84 5.42 -7.57 13.70
C PHE A 84 5.19 -9.06 13.90
N GLY A 85 5.75 -9.61 14.98
CA GLY A 85 5.40 -10.95 15.45
C GLY A 85 4.11 -10.87 16.23
N VAL A 86 3.04 -11.41 15.67
CA VAL A 86 1.69 -11.16 16.18
C VAL A 86 0.92 -12.41 16.56
N TYR A 87 1.27 -13.57 16.01
CA TYR A 87 0.54 -14.81 16.28
C TYR A 87 1.49 -16.00 16.45
N GLU A 88 0.98 -17.08 17.05
CA GLU A 88 1.75 -18.21 17.56
C GLU A 88 2.78 -18.76 16.57
N ASN A 89 3.87 -19.32 17.13
CA ASN A 89 4.88 -20.04 16.37
C ASN A 89 4.20 -21.17 15.57
N ASN A 90 4.43 -21.23 14.26
CA ASN A 90 3.84 -22.15 13.28
C ASN A 90 2.45 -21.79 12.72
N SER A 91 1.90 -20.62 13.03
CA SER A 91 0.71 -20.15 12.30
C SER A 91 0.98 -19.98 10.80
N ILE A 92 -0.10 -19.98 10.00
CA ILE A 92 -0.03 -19.73 8.56
C ILE A 92 -0.57 -18.34 8.29
N PHE A 93 0.24 -17.46 7.71
CA PHE A 93 -0.23 -16.18 7.19
C PHE A 93 -1.13 -16.41 5.97
N ILE A 94 -2.34 -15.85 6.00
CA ILE A 94 -3.32 -15.98 4.92
C ILE A 94 -3.35 -14.72 4.07
N SER A 95 -3.54 -13.57 4.69
CA SER A 95 -3.65 -12.30 3.98
C SER A 95 -3.42 -11.12 4.92
N ALA A 96 -3.14 -9.96 4.34
CA ALA A 96 -3.21 -8.68 5.04
C ALA A 96 -3.68 -7.57 4.11
N LYS A 97 -4.25 -6.53 4.71
CA LYS A 97 -4.70 -5.30 4.06
C LYS A 97 -4.35 -4.09 4.92
N ALA A 98 -4.08 -2.95 4.30
CA ALA A 98 -3.87 -1.70 5.01
C ALA A 98 -4.94 -0.63 4.68
N ILE A 99 -5.21 0.24 5.65
CA ILE A 99 -6.07 1.43 5.51
C ILE A 99 -5.41 2.59 6.26
N GLU A 100 -5.31 3.76 5.63
CA GLU A 100 -4.94 4.99 6.32
C GLU A 100 -6.18 5.69 6.89
N LYS A 101 -6.09 6.13 8.15
CA LYS A 101 -7.10 6.95 8.81
C LYS A 101 -6.85 8.43 8.54
N ALA A 102 -7.89 9.24 8.72
CA ALA A 102 -7.81 10.70 8.55
C ALA A 102 -6.77 11.40 9.46
N ASP A 103 -6.35 10.77 10.55
CA ASP A 103 -5.31 11.26 11.46
C ASP A 103 -3.88 10.86 11.03
N GLY A 104 -3.73 10.18 9.88
CA GLY A 104 -2.45 9.67 9.37
C GLY A 104 -1.96 8.39 10.06
N ASN A 105 -2.73 7.83 11.00
CA ASN A 105 -2.44 6.51 11.52
C ASN A 105 -2.87 5.44 10.50
N ILE A 106 -2.15 4.34 10.49
CA ILE A 106 -2.35 3.23 9.55
C ILE A 106 -2.93 2.07 10.33
N ILE A 107 -4.02 1.49 9.85
CA ILE A 107 -4.55 0.21 10.31
C ILE A 107 -4.05 -0.86 9.35
N ILE A 108 -3.53 -1.96 9.88
CA ILE A 108 -3.22 -3.16 9.10
C ILE A 108 -4.00 -4.32 9.70
N GLU A 109 -4.83 -4.95 8.88
CA GLU A 109 -5.59 -6.15 9.22
C GLU A 109 -4.89 -7.34 8.60
N GLY A 110 -4.57 -8.37 9.39
CA GLY A 110 -3.98 -9.62 8.95
C GLY A 110 -4.83 -10.81 9.37
N VAL A 111 -4.81 -11.89 8.59
CA VAL A 111 -5.50 -13.14 8.90
C VAL A 111 -4.47 -14.25 8.98
N PHE A 112 -4.56 -15.04 10.05
CA PHE A 112 -3.73 -16.20 10.28
C PHE A 112 -4.60 -17.44 10.51
N SER A 113 -4.11 -18.62 10.16
CA SER A 113 -4.77 -19.89 10.50
C SER A 113 -3.85 -20.82 11.29
N ASN A 114 -4.48 -21.74 12.02
CA ASN A 114 -3.78 -22.85 12.64
C ASN A 114 -3.35 -23.86 11.57
N PRO A 115 -2.08 -24.30 11.52
CA PRO A 115 -1.62 -25.27 10.53
C PRO A 115 -2.34 -26.62 10.62
N ASN A 116 -2.86 -26.96 11.81
CA ASN A 116 -3.57 -28.22 12.05
C ASN A 116 -5.09 -28.12 11.80
N ASN A 117 -5.61 -26.90 11.67
CA ASN A 117 -7.03 -26.64 11.41
C ASN A 117 -7.21 -25.29 10.71
N ILE A 118 -7.33 -25.30 9.40
CA ILE A 118 -7.40 -24.06 8.60
C ILE A 118 -8.65 -23.22 8.87
N ASP A 119 -9.70 -23.81 9.45
CA ASP A 119 -10.92 -23.11 9.85
C ASP A 119 -10.74 -22.36 11.19
N ASP A 120 -9.71 -22.70 11.98
CA ASP A 120 -9.31 -21.97 13.18
C ASP A 120 -8.45 -20.77 12.76
N THR A 121 -9.12 -19.65 12.48
CA THR A 121 -8.51 -18.41 12.01
C THR A 121 -8.48 -17.33 13.08
N VAL A 122 -7.49 -16.46 13.00
CA VAL A 122 -7.34 -15.30 13.86
C VAL A 122 -7.15 -14.06 13.00
N CYS A 123 -8.00 -13.06 13.24
CA CYS A 123 -7.85 -11.73 12.70
C CYS A 123 -7.00 -10.89 13.65
N VAL A 124 -5.99 -10.24 13.10
CA VAL A 124 -5.04 -9.39 13.80
C VAL A 124 -5.18 -7.98 13.25
N GLU A 125 -5.45 -7.01 14.11
CA GLU A 125 -5.47 -5.61 13.74
C GLU A 125 -4.30 -4.88 14.41
N LEU A 126 -3.44 -4.25 13.61
CA LEU A 126 -2.37 -3.38 14.06
C LEU A 126 -2.75 -1.93 13.79
N THR A 127 -2.61 -1.06 14.79
CA THR A 127 -2.63 0.38 14.57
C THR A 127 -1.20 0.92 14.65
N LEU A 128 -0.74 1.56 13.58
CA LEU A 128 0.58 2.18 13.47
C LEU A 128 0.45 3.70 13.34
N ARG A 129 1.47 4.42 13.80
CA ARG A 129 1.72 5.80 13.38
C ARG A 129 2.26 5.82 11.94
N SER A 130 2.20 6.97 11.28
CA SER A 130 2.76 7.19 9.93
C SER A 130 4.27 6.91 9.80
N ASP A 131 5.00 6.96 10.92
CA ASP A 131 6.43 6.59 11.05
C ASP A 131 6.68 5.07 11.24
N GLY A 132 5.60 4.27 11.22
CA GLY A 132 5.65 2.82 11.39
C GLY A 132 5.76 2.37 12.86
N LYS A 133 5.69 3.27 13.84
CA LYS A 133 5.65 2.88 15.26
C LYS A 133 4.29 2.24 15.59
N LEU A 134 4.34 1.04 16.16
CA LEU A 134 3.16 0.35 16.68
C LEU A 134 2.53 1.13 17.83
N ILE A 135 1.21 1.37 17.74
CA ILE A 135 0.39 1.98 18.77
C ILE A 135 -0.36 0.89 19.53
N ASN A 136 -1.04 -0.01 18.82
CA ASN A 136 -1.90 -1.03 19.41
C ASN A 136 -1.98 -2.29 18.55
N THR A 137 -2.30 -3.41 19.20
CA THR A 137 -2.58 -4.72 18.59
C THR A 137 -3.89 -5.25 19.16
N ASN A 138 -4.83 -5.63 18.30
CA ASN A 138 -6.06 -6.33 18.67
C ASN A 138 -6.09 -7.70 18.00
N LEU A 139 -6.58 -8.71 18.71
CA LEU A 139 -6.73 -10.08 18.22
C LEU A 139 -8.19 -10.52 18.36
N THR A 140 -8.76 -11.07 17.29
CA THR A 140 -10.12 -11.60 17.25
C THR A 140 -10.09 -13.01 16.68
N LYS A 141 -10.69 -13.97 17.41
CA LYS A 141 -10.89 -15.37 17.01
C LYS A 141 -12.34 -15.57 16.56
#